data_AF-A0A9D3MZZ6-F1
#
_entry.id   AF-A0A9D3MZZ6-F1
#
_cell.length_a   1.000
_cell.length_b   1.000
_cell.length_c   1.000
_cell.angle_alpha   90.00
_cell.angle_beta   90.00
_cell.angle_gamma   90.00
#
_symmetry.space_group_name_H-M   'P 1'
#
loop_
_entity.id
_entity.type
_entity.pdbx_description
1 polymer ?
#
loop_
_entity_poly.entity_id
_entity_poly.type
_entity_poly.pdbx_seq_one_letter_code
_entity_poly.pdbx_strand_id
1 'polypeptide(L)'
;IYAEFYRVTRVDLRQIFLSYLDSLTPRLIKLYRSRSGALGGEIQILLDRLDERTTAILTHRKSAALCGLPLFLREKEDNLLRTYL
;
A
#
# COMPACT_ATOMS: atom_id res chain seq x y z
N ILE A 1 -20.92 -8.03 4.03
CA ILE A 1 -21.00 -6.58 3.74
C ILE A 1 -20.60 -6.29 2.28
N TYR A 2 -19.39 -6.61 1.82
CA TYR A 2 -18.97 -6.37 0.41
C TYR A 2 -19.84 -7.06 -0.66
N ALA A 3 -20.24 -8.32 -0.46
CA ALA A 3 -21.10 -9.03 -1.41
C ALA A 3 -22.51 -8.41 -1.50
N GLU A 4 -23.05 -7.93 -0.38
CA GLU A 4 -24.37 -7.31 -0.34
C GLU A 4 -24.36 -5.91 -0.96
N PHE A 5 -23.30 -5.14 -0.72
CA PHE A 5 -23.08 -3.86 -1.38
C PHE A 5 -22.96 -4.02 -2.90
N TYR A 6 -22.19 -5.01 -3.36
CA TYR A 6 -22.08 -5.35 -4.78
C TYR A 6 -23.42 -5.77 -5.37
N ARG A 7 -24.21 -6.59 -4.65
CA ARG A 7 -25.54 -7.03 -5.12
C ARG A 7 -26.48 -5.85 -5.41
N VAL A 8 -26.48 -4.84 -4.55
CA VAL A 8 -27.34 -3.66 -4.66
C VAL A 8 -26.83 -2.65 -5.68
N THR A 9 -25.53 -2.34 -5.65
CA THR A 9 -24.95 -1.24 -6.45
C THR A 9 -24.38 -1.71 -7.79
N ARG A 10 -24.10 -3.02 -7.93
CA ARG A 10 -23.27 -3.61 -8.99
C ARG A 10 -21.87 -3.01 -9.13
N VAL A 11 -21.40 -2.32 -8.09
CA VAL A 11 -20.07 -1.71 -8.03
C VAL A 11 -19.12 -2.64 -7.31
N ASP A 12 -18.13 -3.18 -8.02
CA ASP A 12 -17.04 -3.94 -7.40
C ASP A 12 -16.05 -2.97 -6.74
N LEU A 13 -16.38 -2.57 -5.51
CA LEU A 13 -15.55 -1.69 -4.70
C LEU A 13 -14.13 -2.22 -4.54
N ARG A 14 -13.95 -3.54 -4.46
CA ARG A 14 -12.63 -4.14 -4.29
C ARG A 14 -11.81 -3.94 -5.56
N GLN A 15 -12.38 -4.25 -6.71
CA GLN A 15 -11.70 -4.05 -8.00
C GLN A 15 -11.35 -2.56 -8.20
N ILE A 16 -12.27 -1.66 -7.90
CA ILE A 16 -12.06 -0.21 -8.03
C ILE A 16 -10.97 0.26 -7.06
N PHE A 17 -11.03 -0.15 -5.80
CA PHE A 17 -10.00 0.20 -4.83
C PHE A 17 -8.61 -0.28 -5.29
N LEU A 18 -8.51 -1.54 -5.73
CA LEU A 18 -7.25 -2.10 -6.22
C LEU A 18 -6.75 -1.38 -7.48
N SER A 19 -7.62 -1.00 -8.42
CA SER A 19 -7.21 -0.29 -9.63
C SER A 19 -6.69 1.13 -9.31
N TYR A 20 -7.34 1.85 -8.39
CA TYR A 20 -6.83 3.13 -7.91
C TYR A 20 -5.53 2.97 -7.14
N LEU A 21 -5.42 1.97 -6.26
CA LEU A 21 -4.18 1.68 -5.53
C LEU A 21 -3.02 1.39 -6.49
N ASP A 22 -3.26 0.64 -7.57
CA ASP A 22 -2.26 0.36 -8.60
C ASP A 22 -1.76 1.63 -9.26
N SER A 23 -2.67 2.54 -9.58
CA SER A 23 -2.34 3.83 -10.19
C SER A 23 -1.51 4.73 -9.26
N LEU A 24 -1.74 4.64 -7.95
CA LEU A 24 -1.06 5.46 -6.94
C LEU A 24 0.25 4.86 -6.45
N THR A 25 0.41 3.54 -6.57
CA THR A 25 1.55 2.77 -6.07
C THR A 25 2.91 3.37 -6.49
N PRO A 26 3.18 3.69 -7.77
CA PRO A 26 4.46 4.29 -8.16
C PRO A 26 4.74 5.63 -7.49
N ARG A 27 3.69 6.45 -7.28
CA ARG A 27 3.81 7.77 -6.63
C ARG A 27 4.12 7.62 -5.15
N LEU A 28 3.46 6.68 -4.47
CA LEU A 28 3.71 6.37 -3.07
C LEU A 28 5.15 5.90 -2.86
N ILE A 29 5.62 4.93 -3.65
CA ILE A 29 7.00 4.42 -3.54
C ILE A 29 8.03 5.53 -3.79
N LYS A 30 7.81 6.40 -4.80
CA LYS A 30 8.68 7.55 -5.05
C LYS A 30 8.71 8.50 -3.84
N LEU A 31 7.55 8.74 -3.23
CA LEU A 31 7.41 9.61 -2.07
C LEU A 31 8.17 9.03 -0.87
N TYR A 32 8.02 7.73 -0.60
CA TYR A 32 8.76 7.04 0.47
C TYR A 32 10.26 7.16 0.28
N ARG A 33 10.77 6.94 -0.94
CA ARG A 33 12.20 7.13 -1.27
C ARG A 33 12.68 8.56 -1.04
N SER A 34 11.87 9.56 -1.40
CA SER A 34 12.25 10.96 -1.22
C SER A 34 12.39 11.39 0.25
N ARG A 35 11.80 10.62 1.17
CA ARG A 35 11.74 10.95 2.60
C ARG A 35 12.31 9.84 3.49
N SER A 36 12.93 8.79 2.94
CA SER A 36 13.34 7.62 3.71
C SER A 36 14.31 7.96 4.83
N GLY A 37 15.26 8.86 4.58
CA GLY A 37 16.20 9.36 5.60
C GLY A 37 15.55 10.07 6.80
N ALA A 38 14.32 10.56 6.68
CA ALA A 38 13.58 11.26 7.73
C ALA A 38 12.46 10.41 8.37
N LEU A 39 12.16 9.24 7.81
CA LEU A 39 11.03 8.38 8.18
C LEU A 39 11.43 7.17 9.03
N GLY A 40 12.73 6.98 9.28
CA GLY A 40 13.26 5.91 10.14
C GLY A 40 13.71 4.68 9.34
N GLY A 41 14.43 3.78 10.01
CA GLY A 41 15.05 2.62 9.36
C GLY A 41 14.04 1.61 8.79
N GLU A 42 12.82 1.54 9.33
CA GLU A 42 11.80 0.58 8.91
C GLU A 42 11.35 0.81 7.47
N ILE A 43 11.17 2.07 7.04
CA ILE A 43 10.80 2.36 5.66
C ILE A 43 11.95 2.05 4.70
N GLN A 44 13.20 2.21 5.15
CA GLN A 44 14.37 1.85 4.35
C GLN A 44 14.44 0.34 4.16
N ILE A 45 14.27 -0.46 5.22
CA ILE A 45 14.20 -1.93 5.15
C ILE A 45 13.10 -2.40 4.20
N LEU A 46 11.93 -1.74 4.24
CA LEU A 46 10.83 -2.03 3.32
C LEU A 46 11.21 -1.79 1.85
N LEU A 47 11.87 -0.66 1.57
CA LEU A 47 12.30 -0.29 0.22
C LEU A 47 13.42 -1.20 -0.29
N ASP A 48 14.39 -1.54 0.56
CA ASP A 48 15.49 -2.45 0.19
C ASP A 48 14.94 -3.84 -0.16
N ARG A 49 14.03 -4.37 0.67
CA ARG A 49 13.32 -5.64 0.39
C ARG A 49 12.50 -5.59 -0.90
N LEU A 50 11.99 -4.43 -1.28
CA LEU A 50 11.27 -4.25 -2.54
C LEU A 50 12.23 -4.30 -3.73
N ASP A 51 13.41 -3.70 -3.60
CA ASP A 51 14.43 -3.66 -4.64
C ASP A 51 15.10 -5.03 -4.88
N GLU A 52 15.14 -5.90 -3.86
CA GLU A 52 15.56 -7.30 -3.99
C GLU A 52 14.58 -8.19 -4.77
N ARG A 53 13.32 -7.74 -5.01
CA ARG A 53 12.31 -8.57 -5.70
C ARG A 53 12.47 -8.51 -7.21
N THR A 54 12.80 -9.66 -7.78
CA THR A 54 12.93 -9.86 -9.23
C THR A 54 11.70 -10.52 -9.87
N THR A 55 10.81 -11.11 -9.06
CA THR A 55 9.56 -11.75 -9.51
C THR A 55 8.35 -11.06 -8.88
N ALA A 56 7.16 -11.23 -9.46
CA ALA A 56 5.89 -10.68 -8.93
C ALA A 56 5.94 -9.18 -8.55
N ILE A 57 6.69 -8.39 -9.33
CA ILE A 57 7.05 -6.99 -9.02
C ILE A 57 5.82 -6.12 -8.72
N LEU A 58 4.74 -6.29 -9.49
CA LEU A 58 3.51 -5.52 -9.28
C LEU A 58 2.87 -5.79 -7.92
N THR A 59 2.81 -7.06 -7.50
CA THR A 59 2.25 -7.45 -6.20
C THR A 59 3.10 -6.91 -5.06
N HIS A 60 4.42 -7.03 -5.17
CA HIS A 60 5.33 -6.51 -4.15
C HIS A 60 5.30 -4.99 -4.03
N ARG A 61 5.18 -4.27 -5.15
CA ARG A 61 5.03 -2.81 -5.14
C ARG A 61 3.75 -2.37 -4.44
N LYS A 62 2.62 -3.03 -4.70
CA LYS A 62 1.35 -2.73 -4.02
C LYS A 62 1.45 -3.01 -2.53
N SER A 63 2.01 -4.15 -2.16
CA SER A 63 2.22 -4.52 -0.76
C SER A 63 3.11 -3.50 -0.05
N ALA A 64 4.24 -3.10 -0.65
CA ALA A 64 5.11 -2.06 -0.11
C ALA A 64 4.42 -0.69 -0.04
N ALA A 65 3.58 -0.33 -1.02
CA ALA A 65 2.82 0.91 -0.98
C ALA A 65 1.88 0.96 0.24
N LEU A 66 1.19 -0.14 0.55
CA LEU A 66 0.31 -0.26 1.71
C LEU A 66 1.08 -0.31 3.02
N CYS A 67 2.11 -1.16 3.14
CA CYS A 67 2.90 -1.29 4.38
C CYS A 67 3.69 -0.02 4.69
N GLY A 68 4.14 0.71 3.67
CA GLY A 68 4.87 1.97 3.85
C GLY A 68 3.97 3.15 4.25
N LEU A 69 2.65 3.06 4.03
CA LEU A 69 1.72 4.15 4.32
C LEU A 69 1.66 4.53 5.80
N PRO A 70 1.46 3.60 6.76
CA PRO A 70 1.48 3.95 8.19
C PRO A 70 2.85 4.46 8.64
N LEU A 71 3.94 3.86 8.15
CA LEU A 71 5.31 4.32 8.42
C LEU A 71 5.52 5.75 7.94
N PHE A 72 4.98 6.07 6.76
CA PHE A 72 5.03 7.39 6.16
C PHE A 72 4.26 8.44 6.97
N LEU A 73 3.06 8.09 7.44
CA LEU A 73 2.19 8.97 8.22
C LEU A 73 2.64 9.09 9.68
N ARG A 74 3.61 8.27 10.12
CA ARG A 74 4.04 8.12 11.53
C ARG A 74 2.87 7.76 12.46
N GLU A 75 1.88 7.09 11.91
CA GLU A 75 0.77 6.55 12.66
C GLU A 75 1.19 5.20 13.25
N LYS A 76 0.83 4.94 14.51
CA LYS A 76 1.02 3.60 15.09
C LYS A 76 0.24 2.58 14.25
N GLU A 77 0.88 1.46 13.91
CA GLU A 77 0.33 0.38 13.06
C GLU A 77 -1.04 -0.14 13.52
N ASP A 78 -1.43 0.14 14.76
CA ASP A 78 -2.63 -0.38 15.40
C ASP A 78 -3.95 -0.02 14.68
N ASN A 79 -4.02 1.02 13.84
CA ASN A 79 -5.31 1.54 13.37
C ASN A 79 -5.50 1.77 11.85
N LEU A 80 -4.46 1.65 11.01
CA LEU A 80 -4.58 2.18 9.64
C LEU A 80 -5.16 1.18 8.62
N LEU A 81 -4.78 -0.10 8.67
CA LEU A 81 -5.17 -1.08 7.64
C LEU A 81 -5.70 -2.41 8.17
N ARG A 82 -5.56 -2.71 9.48
CA ARG A 82 -6.13 -3.93 10.08
C ARG A 82 -7.66 -3.97 10.04
N THR A 83 -8.31 -2.82 9.95
CA THR A 83 -9.77 -2.71 9.95
C THR A 83 -10.39 -2.90 8.57
N TYR A 84 -9.60 -2.89 7.49
CA TYR A 84 -10.13 -2.82 6.11
C TYR A 84 -9.55 -3.85 5.11
N LEU A 85 -8.60 -4.69 5.52
CA LEU A 85 -8.14 -5.88 4.78
C LEU A 85 -8.62 -7.16 5.47
#